data_AF-A0A8S4GPV5-F1
#
_entry.id   AF-A0A8S4GPV5-F1
#
_cell.length_a   1.000
_cell.length_b   1.000
_cell.length_c   1.000
_cell.angle_alpha   90.00
_cell.angle_beta   90.00
_cell.angle_gamma   90.00
#
_symmetry.space_group_name_H-M   'P 1'
#
loop_
_entity.id
_entity.type
_entity.pdbx_description
1 polymer ?
#
loop_
_entity_poly.entity_id
_entity_poly.type
_entity_poly.pdbx_seq_one_letter_code
_entity_poly.pdbx_strand_id
1 'polypeptide(L)'
;MSWPERAADVAWHRVRGKLPPPYSYLPTLGIALKKFHARNVQRVLRRVARVLRVPVALWLCLPYRLRTTLTRVAGWATKRELLAAGFDAEGRSPHPLRDVPRWRFERLVGCGVRDVQLFRRAFTATSALPLGDELRSYERLEYLGDAVMSIVVREWMLEKYPEEKEGTLTMIESKLVSEPALYRCAMRLGLNRFAVVNAHDMRNNLSHYRPKVLADCFEALLGALLTDRGIGACRSFVRRVVEDAWPDTNELMRNTNYKQQLVRMCRDQGFGSPRFRTVRKLPQRGKKPPQVSVEVSAGGTVYGKGTALTPSLAENEAAEVALATLSDSGSSSDEDEGAGRSDPSSPSSGTTDEEYRPI
;
A
#
# COMPACT_ATOMS: atom_id res chain seq x y z
N MET A 1 -52.59 20.99 -32.83
CA MET A 1 -52.98 21.61 -31.54
C MET A 1 -52.03 22.76 -31.28
N SER A 2 -52.52 23.98 -31.44
CA SER A 2 -51.74 25.22 -31.51
C SER A 2 -52.49 26.33 -30.79
N TRP A 3 -51.72 27.24 -30.17
CA TRP A 3 -52.05 28.53 -29.53
C TRP A 3 -52.37 28.53 -28.00
N PRO A 4 -51.98 29.58 -27.21
CA PRO A 4 -50.93 30.59 -27.49
C PRO A 4 -50.14 31.25 -26.34
N GLU A 5 -49.01 31.81 -26.78
CA GLU A 5 -48.06 32.74 -26.15
C GLU A 5 -48.59 34.20 -25.98
N ARG A 6 -49.54 34.50 -25.09
CA ARG A 6 -49.99 35.90 -24.87
C ARG A 6 -50.22 36.32 -23.41
N ALA A 7 -49.25 36.09 -22.52
CA ALA A 7 -49.33 36.64 -21.15
C ALA A 7 -48.09 37.39 -20.65
N ALA A 8 -46.98 37.40 -21.40
CA ALA A 8 -45.72 38.01 -20.93
C ALA A 8 -45.49 39.46 -21.40
N ASP A 9 -46.13 39.92 -22.48
CA ASP A 9 -45.82 41.22 -23.10
C ASP A 9 -46.68 42.40 -22.60
N VAL A 10 -47.72 42.16 -21.80
CA VAL A 10 -48.61 43.24 -21.33
C VAL A 10 -48.15 43.87 -20.01
N ALA A 11 -47.25 43.23 -19.26
CA ALA A 11 -46.75 43.75 -17.97
C ALA A 11 -45.47 44.60 -18.08
N TRP A 12 -44.74 44.52 -19.20
CA TRP A 12 -43.44 45.19 -19.38
C TRP A 12 -43.51 46.64 -19.90
N HIS A 13 -44.68 47.10 -20.38
CA HIS A 13 -44.84 48.43 -20.98
C HIS A 13 -45.36 49.52 -20.03
N ARG A 14 -45.63 49.23 -18.75
CA ARG A 14 -46.30 50.19 -17.83
C ARG A 14 -45.43 50.87 -16.76
N VAL A 15 -44.13 50.61 -16.71
CA VAL A 15 -43.23 51.23 -15.71
C VAL A 15 -41.98 51.84 -16.37
N ARG A 16 -42.19 52.59 -17.47
CA ARG A 16 -41.14 53.32 -18.20
C ARG A 16 -41.22 54.84 -18.06
N GLY A 17 -41.80 55.33 -16.96
CA GLY A 17 -41.85 56.76 -16.64
C GLY A 17 -41.43 57.00 -15.21
N LYS A 18 -40.38 57.82 -15.03
CA LYS A 18 -39.80 58.31 -13.76
C LYS A 18 -38.63 57.47 -13.23
N LEU A 19 -37.43 57.77 -13.70
CA LEU A 19 -36.21 58.03 -12.89
C LEU A 19 -35.11 58.64 -13.80
N PRO A 20 -34.35 59.67 -13.35
CA PRO A 20 -33.47 60.47 -14.20
C PRO A 20 -32.09 59.80 -14.44
N PRO A 21 -31.33 60.21 -15.49
CA PRO A 21 -29.96 59.73 -15.76
C PRO A 21 -28.94 60.50 -14.87
N PRO A 22 -27.70 60.02 -14.62
CA PRO A 22 -26.69 59.93 -15.68
C PRO A 22 -25.66 58.79 -15.58
N TYR A 23 -25.24 58.33 -16.76
CA TYR A 23 -23.84 57.97 -16.99
C TYR A 23 -23.05 59.28 -17.12
N SER A 24 -22.21 59.57 -16.14
CA SER A 24 -21.07 60.46 -16.31
C SER A 24 -20.01 60.06 -15.29
N TYR A 25 -18.75 60.08 -15.73
CA TYR A 25 -17.52 59.71 -15.02
C TYR A 25 -17.17 58.21 -15.01
N LEU A 26 -16.48 57.79 -16.09
CA LEU A 26 -15.34 56.89 -15.95
C LEU A 26 -14.07 57.78 -15.91
N PRO A 27 -13.05 57.41 -15.13
CA PRO A 27 -11.90 56.87 -15.84
C PRO A 27 -11.25 55.63 -15.18
N THR A 28 -10.80 54.73 -16.07
CA THR A 28 -9.61 53.87 -15.94
C THR A 28 -9.48 52.95 -14.73
N LEU A 29 -10.19 51.83 -14.74
CA LEU A 29 -9.70 50.46 -14.44
C LEU A 29 -10.92 49.54 -14.44
N GLY A 30 -10.98 48.52 -15.30
CA GLY A 30 -11.97 47.43 -15.09
C GLY A 30 -12.80 47.00 -16.29
N ILE A 31 -12.29 47.08 -17.51
CA ILE A 31 -12.92 46.39 -18.65
C ILE A 31 -12.44 44.93 -18.75
N ALA A 32 -11.30 44.56 -18.16
CA ALA A 32 -10.85 43.16 -18.09
C ALA A 32 -11.49 42.33 -16.93
N LEU A 33 -12.05 42.97 -15.90
CA LEU A 33 -12.61 42.29 -14.72
C LEU A 33 -14.13 42.03 -14.81
N LYS A 34 -14.85 42.73 -15.69
CA LYS A 34 -16.33 42.66 -15.75
C LYS A 34 -16.89 41.32 -16.27
N LYS A 35 -16.17 40.58 -17.13
CA LYS A 35 -16.63 39.26 -17.62
C LYS A 35 -16.28 38.09 -16.69
N PHE A 36 -15.19 38.18 -15.93
CA PHE A 36 -14.76 37.09 -15.05
C PHE A 36 -15.52 37.10 -13.71
N HIS A 37 -15.87 38.28 -13.18
CA HIS A 37 -16.67 38.38 -11.95
C HIS A 37 -18.15 38.01 -12.14
N ALA A 38 -18.76 38.29 -13.30
CA ALA A 38 -20.20 38.05 -13.49
C ALA A 38 -20.60 36.55 -13.37
N ARG A 39 -19.78 35.63 -13.89
CA ARG A 39 -20.05 34.18 -13.81
C ARG A 39 -19.82 33.59 -12.42
N ASN A 40 -18.95 34.19 -11.61
CA ASN A 40 -18.70 33.77 -10.23
C ASN A 40 -19.70 34.40 -9.27
N VAL A 41 -20.08 35.66 -9.48
CA VAL A 41 -21.15 36.33 -8.75
C VAL A 41 -22.47 35.61 -8.96
N GLN A 42 -22.85 35.22 -10.19
CA GLN A 42 -24.07 34.43 -10.41
C GLN A 42 -24.02 33.04 -9.75
N ARG A 43 -22.86 32.40 -9.65
CA ARG A 43 -22.71 31.10 -8.96
C ARG A 43 -22.82 31.24 -7.45
N VAL A 44 -22.21 32.28 -6.88
CA VAL A 44 -22.31 32.61 -5.45
C VAL A 44 -23.75 32.99 -5.10
N LEU A 45 -24.41 33.81 -5.91
CA LEU A 45 -25.82 34.18 -5.72
C LEU A 45 -26.76 32.98 -5.81
N ARG A 46 -26.54 32.04 -6.75
CA ARG A 46 -27.32 30.79 -6.81
C ARG A 46 -27.08 29.87 -5.62
N ARG A 47 -25.89 29.86 -5.02
CA ARG A 47 -25.58 29.09 -3.80
C ARG A 47 -26.20 29.73 -2.56
N VAL A 48 -26.06 31.05 -2.40
CA VAL A 48 -26.68 31.81 -1.30
C VAL A 48 -28.21 31.72 -1.36
N ALA A 49 -28.80 31.83 -2.56
CA ALA A 49 -30.24 31.61 -2.78
C ALA A 49 -30.68 30.17 -2.43
N ARG A 50 -29.84 29.16 -2.70
CA ARG A 50 -30.12 27.76 -2.35
C ARG A 50 -30.04 27.51 -0.84
N VAL A 51 -29.04 28.08 -0.19
CA VAL A 51 -28.85 27.99 1.28
C VAL A 51 -29.98 28.71 2.01
N LEU A 52 -30.43 29.85 1.51
CA LEU A 52 -31.54 30.62 2.09
C LEU A 52 -32.93 30.18 1.58
N ARG A 53 -33.01 29.23 0.65
CA ARG A 53 -34.24 28.78 -0.04
C ARG A 53 -35.08 29.91 -0.67
N VAL A 54 -34.45 30.99 -1.14
CA VAL A 54 -35.15 32.14 -1.75
C VAL A 54 -34.93 32.16 -3.27
N PRO A 55 -35.99 32.21 -4.10
CA PRO A 55 -35.87 32.37 -5.54
C PRO A 55 -35.06 33.63 -5.92
N VAL A 56 -34.21 33.54 -6.95
CA VAL A 56 -33.31 34.64 -7.38
C VAL A 56 -34.08 35.94 -7.69
N ALA A 57 -35.31 35.83 -8.19
CA ALA A 57 -36.20 36.96 -8.44
C ALA A 57 -36.58 37.72 -7.15
N LEU A 58 -36.91 36.99 -6.07
CA LEU A 58 -37.21 37.57 -4.75
C LEU A 58 -35.96 38.19 -4.11
N TRP A 59 -34.78 37.58 -4.30
CA TRP A 59 -33.52 38.14 -3.84
C TRP A 59 -33.20 39.48 -4.53
N LEU A 60 -33.52 39.60 -5.83
CA LEU A 60 -33.38 40.84 -6.61
C LEU A 60 -34.45 41.90 -6.32
N CYS A 61 -35.41 41.64 -5.43
CA CYS A 61 -36.38 42.61 -4.93
C CYS A 61 -36.04 43.11 -3.51
N LEU A 62 -35.12 42.47 -2.79
CA LEU A 62 -34.73 42.90 -1.45
C LEU A 62 -34.03 44.28 -1.47
N PRO A 63 -34.27 45.16 -0.50
CA PRO A 63 -33.51 46.41 -0.36
C PRO A 63 -32.00 46.14 -0.31
N TYR A 64 -31.19 47.02 -0.90
CA TYR A 64 -29.73 46.85 -0.99
C TYR A 64 -29.10 46.54 0.37
N ARG A 65 -29.51 47.26 1.44
CA ARG A 65 -29.03 47.03 2.81
C ARG A 65 -29.34 45.63 3.34
N LEU A 66 -30.52 45.09 3.03
CA LEU A 66 -30.90 43.71 3.38
C LEU A 66 -30.08 42.68 2.60
N ARG A 67 -29.80 42.91 1.31
CA ARG A 67 -28.91 42.03 0.54
C ARG A 67 -27.48 42.03 1.07
N THR A 68 -26.95 43.19 1.45
CA THR A 68 -25.59 43.27 2.01
C THR A 68 -25.50 42.60 3.38
N THR A 69 -26.52 42.71 4.22
CA THR A 69 -26.55 42.04 5.51
C THR A 69 -26.74 40.52 5.35
N LEU A 70 -27.63 40.07 4.46
CA LEU A 70 -27.84 38.65 4.18
C LEU A 70 -26.64 38.00 3.48
N THR A 71 -25.91 38.71 2.63
CA THR A 71 -24.66 38.21 2.04
C THR A 71 -23.53 38.17 3.06
N ARG A 72 -23.47 39.11 4.01
CA ARG A 72 -22.54 39.04 5.15
C ARG A 72 -22.88 37.89 6.10
N VAL A 73 -24.15 37.69 6.44
CA VAL A 73 -24.62 36.59 7.28
C VAL A 73 -24.45 35.24 6.57
N ALA A 74 -24.78 35.14 5.28
CA ALA A 74 -24.53 33.94 4.49
C ALA A 74 -23.02 33.68 4.33
N GLY A 75 -22.22 34.73 4.15
CA GLY A 75 -20.75 34.67 4.16
C GLY A 75 -20.20 34.14 5.48
N TRP A 76 -20.73 34.64 6.60
CA TRP A 76 -20.42 34.16 7.95
C TRP A 76 -20.87 32.71 8.17
N ALA A 77 -22.06 32.34 7.71
CA ALA A 77 -22.56 30.97 7.76
C ALA A 77 -21.68 30.02 6.94
N THR A 78 -21.31 30.39 5.71
CA THR A 78 -20.34 29.62 4.91
C THR A 78 -18.96 29.57 5.53
N LYS A 79 -18.48 30.64 6.19
CA LYS A 79 -17.19 30.63 6.89
C LYS A 79 -17.24 29.70 8.10
N ARG A 80 -18.36 29.68 8.82
CA ARG A 80 -18.60 28.78 9.95
C ARG A 80 -18.74 27.33 9.49
N GLU A 81 -19.40 27.08 8.37
CA GLU A 81 -19.50 25.76 7.73
C GLU A 81 -18.14 25.29 7.18
N LEU A 82 -17.35 26.18 6.57
CA LEU A 82 -15.99 25.89 6.12
C LEU A 82 -15.08 25.54 7.30
N LEU A 83 -15.11 26.33 8.37
CA LEU A 83 -14.38 26.04 9.61
C LEU A 83 -14.88 24.76 10.28
N ALA A 84 -16.19 24.50 10.30
CA ALA A 84 -16.76 23.25 10.81
C ALA A 84 -16.38 22.03 9.94
N ALA A 85 -16.17 22.23 8.64
CA ALA A 85 -15.61 21.25 7.72
C ALA A 85 -14.07 21.22 7.74
N GLY A 86 -13.43 21.97 8.65
CA GLY A 86 -11.99 22.02 8.89
C GLY A 86 -11.19 22.96 7.97
N PHE A 87 -11.81 23.67 7.03
CA PHE A 87 -11.12 24.60 6.13
C PHE A 87 -10.68 25.88 6.87
N ASP A 88 -9.53 26.44 6.48
CA ASP A 88 -9.01 27.69 7.05
C ASP A 88 -9.88 28.92 6.71
N ALA A 89 -9.56 30.08 7.28
CA ALA A 89 -10.34 31.31 7.14
C ALA A 89 -10.44 31.81 5.69
N GLU A 90 -9.54 31.33 4.82
CA GLU A 90 -9.49 31.60 3.38
C GLU A 90 -10.21 30.50 2.57
N GLY A 91 -10.86 29.54 3.25
CA GLY A 91 -11.65 28.46 2.66
C GLY A 91 -10.80 27.33 2.08
N ARG A 92 -9.58 27.14 2.56
CA ARG A 92 -8.62 26.17 2.03
C ARG A 92 -8.49 24.97 2.97
N SER A 93 -8.31 23.75 2.43
CA SER A 93 -8.35 22.48 3.19
C SER A 93 -7.33 22.43 4.34
N PRO A 94 -7.61 21.78 5.48
CA PRO A 94 -6.65 21.59 6.58
C PRO A 94 -5.64 20.46 6.31
N HIS A 95 -5.74 19.78 5.16
CA HIS A 95 -4.95 18.58 4.90
C HIS A 95 -3.44 18.87 4.94
N PRO A 96 -2.62 18.12 5.70
CA PRO A 96 -1.18 18.39 5.84
C PRO A 96 -0.40 18.39 4.51
N LEU A 97 -0.82 17.57 3.54
CA LEU A 97 -0.25 17.55 2.18
C LEU A 97 -0.86 18.55 1.18
N ARG A 98 -1.66 19.51 1.64
CA ARG A 98 -2.36 20.44 0.74
C ARG A 98 -1.41 21.31 -0.09
N ASP A 99 -0.32 21.74 0.52
CA ASP A 99 0.64 22.63 -0.15
C ASP A 99 1.73 21.84 -0.88
N VAL A 100 1.69 20.50 -0.82
CA VAL A 100 2.55 19.65 -1.63
C VAL A 100 2.13 19.79 -3.10
N PRO A 101 3.03 20.29 -3.98
CA PRO A 101 2.72 20.53 -5.38
C PRO A 101 2.63 19.23 -6.16
N ARG A 102 1.85 19.22 -7.25
CA ARG A 102 1.65 18.03 -8.12
C ARG A 102 2.97 17.37 -8.54
N TRP A 103 3.97 18.16 -8.92
CA TRP A 103 5.26 17.65 -9.42
C TRP A 103 5.99 16.75 -8.41
N ARG A 104 5.76 16.92 -7.10
CA ARG A 104 6.33 16.03 -6.07
C ARG A 104 5.79 14.61 -6.23
N PHE A 105 4.50 14.47 -6.47
CA PHE A 105 3.87 13.17 -6.72
C PHE A 105 4.30 12.62 -8.08
N GLU A 106 4.36 13.45 -9.12
CA GLU A 106 4.82 13.04 -10.46
C GLU A 106 6.25 12.52 -10.45
N ARG A 107 7.16 13.19 -9.72
CA ARG A 107 8.53 12.73 -9.53
C ARG A 107 8.60 11.43 -8.74
N LEU A 108 7.72 11.25 -7.75
CA LEU A 108 7.65 10.03 -6.95
C LEU A 108 7.26 8.82 -7.83
N VAL A 109 6.17 8.94 -8.60
CA VAL A 109 5.67 7.83 -9.42
C VAL A 109 6.38 7.70 -10.78
N GLY A 110 7.03 8.76 -11.26
CA GLY A 110 7.74 8.78 -12.54
C GLY A 110 6.83 9.05 -13.76
N CYS A 111 5.61 9.54 -13.55
CA CYS A 111 4.67 9.89 -14.60
C CYS A 111 3.74 11.05 -14.20
N GLY A 112 3.00 11.61 -15.15
CA GLY A 112 2.02 12.68 -14.87
C GLY A 112 0.88 12.22 -13.96
N VAL A 113 0.36 13.14 -13.14
CA VAL A 113 -0.70 12.92 -12.14
C VAL A 113 -1.95 13.71 -12.50
N ARG A 114 -3.11 13.05 -12.66
CA ARG A 114 -4.38 13.72 -13.00
C ARG A 114 -5.08 14.24 -11.74
N ASP A 115 -5.32 13.38 -10.76
CA ASP A 115 -5.97 13.73 -9.48
C ASP A 115 -5.00 13.70 -8.29
N VAL A 116 -4.55 14.88 -7.86
CA VAL A 116 -3.66 15.02 -6.70
C VAL A 116 -4.33 14.60 -5.38
N GLN A 117 -5.66 14.69 -5.26
CA GLN A 117 -6.35 14.34 -4.02
C GLN A 117 -6.28 12.83 -3.77
N LEU A 118 -6.26 12.03 -4.83
CA LEU A 118 -6.09 10.60 -4.74
C LEU A 118 -4.73 10.22 -4.12
N PHE A 119 -3.65 10.87 -4.57
CA PHE A 119 -2.31 10.68 -4.02
C PHE A 119 -2.20 11.20 -2.59
N ARG A 120 -2.88 12.30 -2.24
CA ARG A 120 -2.93 12.77 -0.85
C ARG A 120 -3.59 11.74 0.07
N ARG A 121 -4.70 11.16 -0.36
CA ARG A 121 -5.40 10.11 0.38
C ARG A 121 -4.55 8.85 0.56
N ALA A 122 -3.76 8.48 -0.44
CA ALA A 122 -2.82 7.35 -0.35
C ALA A 122 -1.79 7.48 0.78
N PHE A 123 -1.55 8.69 1.27
CA PHE A 123 -0.63 8.96 2.38
C PHE A 123 -1.34 9.33 3.69
N THR A 124 -2.66 9.21 3.78
CA THR A 124 -3.41 9.64 4.96
C THR A 124 -3.97 8.43 5.72
N ALA A 125 -3.37 8.15 6.87
CA ALA A 125 -3.81 7.08 7.75
C ALA A 125 -5.16 7.40 8.39
N THR A 126 -5.93 6.37 8.74
CA THR A 126 -7.19 6.51 9.48
C THR A 126 -7.00 7.29 10.79
N SER A 127 -5.85 7.12 11.44
CA SER A 127 -5.48 7.89 12.65
C SER A 127 -5.36 9.40 12.44
N ALA A 128 -5.17 9.88 11.21
CA ALA A 128 -5.11 11.30 10.90
C ALA A 128 -6.49 11.95 10.75
N LEU A 129 -7.55 11.15 10.68
CA LEU A 129 -8.89 11.61 10.33
C LEU A 129 -9.78 11.72 11.56
N PRO A 130 -10.79 12.62 11.53
CA PRO A 130 -11.85 12.62 12.52
C PRO A 130 -12.60 11.28 12.51
N LEU A 131 -13.14 10.90 13.67
CA LEU A 131 -14.04 9.75 13.80
C LEU A 131 -15.20 9.87 12.79
N GLY A 132 -15.47 8.80 12.03
CA GLY A 132 -16.52 8.75 11.02
C GLY A 132 -16.14 9.24 9.61
N ASP A 133 -14.89 9.64 9.38
CA ASP A 133 -14.38 10.03 8.04
C ASP A 133 -13.37 9.02 7.47
N GLU A 134 -13.41 7.76 7.94
CA GLU A 134 -12.45 6.70 7.60
C GLU A 134 -12.38 6.43 6.09
N LEU A 135 -13.45 6.70 5.33
CA LEU A 135 -13.49 6.54 3.88
C LEU A 135 -12.48 7.42 3.13
N ARG A 136 -11.93 8.46 3.78
CA ARG A 136 -10.88 9.32 3.22
C ARG A 136 -9.47 8.82 3.52
N SER A 137 -9.32 7.74 4.30
CA SER A 137 -8.03 7.11 4.56
C SER A 137 -7.50 6.40 3.32
N TYR A 138 -6.26 5.90 3.44
CA TYR A 138 -5.61 5.08 2.43
C TYR A 138 -6.21 3.67 2.31
N GLU A 139 -7.00 3.16 3.27
CA GLU A 139 -7.35 1.73 3.38
C GLU A 139 -8.01 1.15 2.12
N ARG A 140 -8.87 1.92 1.45
CA ARG A 140 -9.50 1.47 0.20
C ARG A 140 -8.53 1.42 -0.97
N LEU A 141 -7.53 2.31 -0.97
CA LEU A 141 -6.48 2.34 -1.98
C LEU A 141 -5.45 1.25 -1.70
N GLU A 142 -5.12 1.00 -0.44
CA GLU A 142 -4.29 -0.12 0.04
C GLU A 142 -4.88 -1.45 -0.43
N TYR A 143 -6.17 -1.69 -0.14
CA TYR A 143 -6.89 -2.88 -0.60
C TYR A 143 -6.77 -3.12 -2.12
N LEU A 144 -6.91 -2.06 -2.93
CA LEU A 144 -6.73 -2.16 -4.38
C LEU A 144 -5.26 -2.34 -4.76
N GLY A 145 -4.37 -1.65 -4.05
CA GLY A 145 -2.94 -1.63 -4.29
C GLY A 145 -2.28 -2.97 -4.07
N ASP A 146 -2.64 -3.68 -3.00
CA ASP A 146 -2.15 -5.04 -2.69
C ASP A 146 -2.43 -6.02 -3.84
N ALA A 147 -3.67 -6.02 -4.36
CA ALA A 147 -4.04 -6.86 -5.49
C ALA A 147 -3.22 -6.54 -6.75
N VAL A 148 -3.00 -5.25 -7.04
CA VAL A 148 -2.18 -4.82 -8.18
C VAL A 148 -0.71 -5.17 -7.97
N MET A 149 -0.20 -5.02 -6.75
CA MET A 149 1.17 -5.37 -6.39
C MET A 149 1.44 -6.83 -6.72
N SER A 150 0.57 -7.72 -6.26
CA SER A 150 0.65 -9.16 -6.49
C SER A 150 0.71 -9.48 -7.98
N ILE A 151 -0.19 -8.90 -8.79
CA ILE A 151 -0.21 -9.13 -10.24
C ILE A 151 1.08 -8.65 -10.89
N VAL A 152 1.51 -7.41 -10.61
CA VAL A 152 2.68 -6.81 -11.27
C VAL A 152 3.98 -7.50 -10.86
N VAL A 153 4.10 -7.89 -9.59
CA VAL A 153 5.26 -8.64 -9.09
C VAL A 153 5.31 -10.02 -9.72
N ARG A 154 4.19 -10.75 -9.78
CA ARG A 154 4.14 -12.07 -10.44
C ARG A 154 4.49 -12.00 -11.92
N GLU A 155 3.98 -11.01 -12.66
CA GLU A 155 4.35 -10.78 -14.06
C GLU A 155 5.86 -10.58 -14.19
N TRP A 156 6.46 -9.71 -13.37
CA TRP A 156 7.91 -9.47 -13.37
C TRP A 156 8.72 -10.74 -13.03
N MET A 157 8.23 -11.56 -12.10
CA MET A 157 8.91 -12.78 -11.68
C MET A 157 8.88 -13.86 -12.77
N LEU A 158 7.75 -14.02 -13.47
CA LEU A 158 7.66 -14.95 -14.60
C LEU A 158 8.59 -14.54 -15.75
N GLU A 159 8.77 -13.24 -15.97
CA GLU A 159 9.76 -12.74 -16.94
C GLU A 159 11.20 -12.99 -16.48
N LYS A 160 11.50 -12.81 -15.18
CA LYS A 160 12.86 -12.87 -14.64
C LYS A 160 13.34 -14.30 -14.36
N TYR A 161 12.44 -15.19 -13.96
CA TYR A 161 12.72 -16.56 -13.55
C TYR A 161 11.86 -17.57 -14.32
N PRO A 162 12.01 -17.66 -15.66
CA PRO A 162 11.14 -18.48 -16.49
C PRO A 162 11.21 -19.99 -16.19
N GLU A 163 12.32 -20.46 -15.64
CA GLU A 163 12.57 -21.89 -15.34
C GLU A 163 12.22 -22.27 -13.88
N GLU A 164 11.80 -21.31 -13.05
CA GLU A 164 11.50 -21.58 -11.64
C GLU A 164 10.10 -22.14 -11.42
N LYS A 165 9.99 -23.05 -10.45
CA LYS A 165 8.71 -23.67 -10.09
C LYS A 165 7.83 -22.70 -9.30
N GLU A 166 6.51 -22.88 -9.40
CA GLU A 166 5.51 -22.07 -8.67
C GLU A 166 5.86 -21.89 -7.19
N GLY A 167 6.29 -22.95 -6.49
CA GLY A 167 6.65 -22.86 -5.07
C GLY A 167 7.80 -21.88 -4.79
N THR A 168 8.82 -21.84 -5.65
CA THR A 168 9.93 -20.88 -5.56
C THR A 168 9.43 -19.46 -5.82
N LEU A 169 8.58 -19.29 -6.84
CA LEU A 169 7.98 -18.01 -7.18
C LEU A 169 7.12 -17.48 -6.03
N THR A 170 6.22 -18.29 -5.47
CA THR A 170 5.39 -17.88 -4.32
C THR A 170 6.24 -17.52 -3.09
N MET A 171 7.35 -18.23 -2.85
CA MET A 171 8.28 -17.89 -1.78
C MET A 171 8.92 -16.52 -2.01
N ILE A 172 9.46 -16.27 -3.19
CA ILE A 172 10.07 -14.97 -3.52
C ILE A 172 9.03 -13.86 -3.43
N GLU A 173 7.83 -14.05 -3.99
CA GLU A 173 6.71 -13.10 -3.91
C GLU A 173 6.43 -12.72 -2.46
N SER A 174 6.28 -13.71 -1.57
CA SER A 174 5.99 -13.46 -0.15
C SER A 174 7.03 -12.59 0.55
N LYS A 175 8.31 -12.71 0.16
CA LYS A 175 9.38 -11.85 0.66
C LYS A 175 9.34 -10.47 0.05
N LEU A 176 9.04 -10.41 -1.24
CA LEU A 176 8.92 -9.16 -1.97
C LEU A 176 7.82 -8.32 -1.32
N VAL A 177 6.60 -8.82 -1.25
CA VAL A 177 5.43 -8.05 -0.80
C VAL A 177 5.27 -8.03 0.72
N SER A 178 6.29 -8.45 1.49
CA SER A 178 6.25 -8.42 2.95
C SER A 178 6.30 -7.00 3.51
N GLU A 179 5.61 -6.74 4.63
CA GLU A 179 5.65 -5.44 5.32
C GLU A 179 7.09 -4.90 5.52
N PRO A 180 8.09 -5.70 5.96
CA PRO A 180 9.46 -5.21 6.10
C PRO A 180 10.09 -4.79 4.76
N ALA A 181 9.79 -5.50 3.67
CA ALA A 181 10.32 -5.17 2.35
C ALA A 181 9.66 -3.91 1.78
N LEU A 182 8.33 -3.80 1.89
CA LEU A 182 7.59 -2.61 1.48
C LEU A 182 7.98 -1.38 2.31
N TYR A 183 8.19 -1.53 3.63
CA TYR A 183 8.72 -0.47 4.47
C TYR A 183 10.11 0.01 4.01
N ARG A 184 11.02 -0.91 3.67
CA ARG A 184 12.34 -0.53 3.14
C ARG A 184 12.21 0.23 1.81
N CYS A 185 11.34 -0.22 0.93
CA CYS A 185 11.07 0.47 -0.34
C CYS A 185 10.48 1.87 -0.09
N ALA A 186 9.50 1.97 0.82
CA ALA A 186 8.88 3.23 1.23
C ALA A 186 9.91 4.23 1.78
N MET A 187 10.86 3.76 2.60
CA MET A 187 11.94 4.59 3.13
C MET A 187 12.90 5.06 2.04
N ARG A 188 13.30 4.18 1.11
CA ARG A 188 14.18 4.54 -0.03
C ARG A 188 13.53 5.58 -0.95
N LEU A 189 12.22 5.46 -1.19
CA LEU A 189 11.44 6.45 -1.95
C LEU A 189 11.15 7.73 -1.14
N GLY A 190 11.39 7.70 0.17
CA GLY A 190 11.11 8.80 1.09
C GLY A 190 9.62 9.08 1.26
N LEU A 191 8.79 8.03 1.24
CA LEU A 191 7.35 8.10 1.52
C LEU A 191 7.05 8.58 2.95
N ASN A 192 8.02 8.39 3.86
CA ASN A 192 7.97 8.93 5.22
C ASN A 192 7.72 10.44 5.26
N ARG A 193 8.12 11.19 4.22
CA ARG A 193 7.89 12.64 4.11
C ARG A 193 6.47 13.01 3.69
N PHE A 194 5.69 12.05 3.23
CA PHE A 194 4.30 12.24 2.80
C PHE A 194 3.31 11.67 3.81
N ALA A 195 3.68 10.63 4.56
CA ALA A 195 2.77 9.97 5.51
C ALA A 195 2.16 10.96 6.52
N VAL A 196 0.82 10.99 6.56
CA VAL A 196 0.00 11.78 7.46
C VAL A 196 -0.68 10.85 8.45
N VAL A 197 -0.40 11.07 9.73
CA VAL A 197 -0.98 10.34 10.87
C VAL A 197 -1.58 11.34 11.86
N ASN A 198 -2.04 10.88 13.03
CA ASN A 198 -2.53 11.78 14.07
C ASN A 198 -1.51 12.90 14.43
N ALA A 199 -2.03 14.02 14.93
CA ALA A 199 -1.24 15.21 15.20
C ALA A 199 -0.12 14.99 16.23
N HIS A 200 -0.30 14.09 17.20
CA HIS A 200 0.72 13.76 18.20
C HIS A 200 1.94 13.11 17.54
N ASP A 201 1.72 12.08 16.74
CA ASP A 201 2.78 11.35 16.05
C ASP A 201 3.49 12.22 15.00
N MET A 202 2.75 13.09 14.32
CA MET A 202 3.33 14.08 13.41
C MET A 202 4.27 15.06 14.13
N ARG A 203 3.88 15.57 15.31
CA ARG A 203 4.70 16.51 16.09
C ARG A 203 5.98 15.87 16.64
N ASN A 204 5.91 14.59 16.97
CA ASN A 204 7.03 13.84 17.51
C ASN A 204 7.84 13.10 16.43
N ASN A 205 7.56 13.34 15.15
CA ASN A 205 8.22 12.67 14.01
C ASN A 205 8.14 11.13 14.08
N LEU A 206 7.14 10.58 14.78
CA LEU A 206 6.98 9.14 15.00
C LEU A 206 6.40 8.43 13.76
N SER A 207 5.71 9.18 12.89
CA SER A 207 5.19 8.67 11.62
C SER A 207 6.29 8.14 10.70
N HIS A 208 7.50 8.69 10.80
CA HIS A 208 8.65 8.27 9.99
C HIS A 208 9.18 6.87 10.34
N TYR A 209 8.75 6.30 11.46
CA TYR A 209 9.28 5.04 12.00
C TYR A 209 8.19 4.01 12.27
N ARG A 210 7.04 4.09 11.59
CA ARG A 210 5.99 3.05 11.65
C ARG A 210 6.05 2.18 10.40
N PRO A 211 6.64 0.98 10.47
CA PRO A 211 6.79 0.10 9.31
C PRO A 211 5.48 -0.18 8.60
N LYS A 212 4.46 -0.61 9.36
CA LYS A 212 3.11 -0.84 8.85
C LYS A 212 2.54 0.34 8.07
N VAL A 213 2.47 1.54 8.68
CA VAL A 213 1.89 2.73 8.00
C VAL A 213 2.58 3.02 6.68
N LEU A 214 3.90 2.85 6.61
CA LEU A 214 4.68 3.14 5.41
C LEU A 214 4.56 2.02 4.35
N ALA A 215 4.39 0.77 4.77
CA ALA A 215 4.02 -0.33 3.88
C ALA A 215 2.62 -0.10 3.29
N ASP A 216 1.62 0.19 4.13
CA ASP A 216 0.25 0.49 3.69
C ASP A 216 0.22 1.71 2.72
N CYS A 217 1.02 2.75 3.01
CA CYS A 217 1.15 3.91 2.11
C CYS A 217 1.75 3.53 0.75
N PHE A 218 2.66 2.54 0.70
CA PHE A 218 3.25 2.07 -0.55
C PHE A 218 2.22 1.33 -1.41
N GLU A 219 1.42 0.45 -0.79
CA GLU A 219 0.32 -0.24 -1.46
C GLU A 219 -0.74 0.76 -1.92
N ALA A 220 -1.16 1.67 -1.04
CA ALA A 220 -2.13 2.70 -1.37
C ALA A 220 -1.66 3.65 -2.47
N LEU A 221 -0.35 3.94 -2.55
CA LEU A 221 0.24 4.69 -3.66
C LEU A 221 0.05 3.93 -4.99
N LEU A 222 0.21 2.61 -4.98
CA LEU A 222 -0.03 1.78 -6.16
C LEU A 222 -1.51 1.75 -6.53
N GLY A 223 -2.42 1.65 -5.56
CA GLY A 223 -3.87 1.74 -5.79
C GLY A 223 -4.30 3.11 -6.34
N ALA A 224 -3.69 4.20 -5.85
CA ALA A 224 -3.88 5.53 -6.41
C ALA A 224 -3.36 5.63 -7.84
N LEU A 225 -2.17 5.09 -8.11
CA LEU A 225 -1.58 5.10 -9.44
C LEU A 225 -2.41 4.29 -10.45
N LEU A 226 -2.93 3.13 -10.04
CA LEU A 226 -3.83 2.31 -10.87
C LEU A 226 -5.07 3.11 -11.25
N THR A 227 -5.71 3.73 -10.26
CA THR A 227 -6.95 4.49 -10.45
C THR A 227 -6.71 5.74 -11.32
N ASP A 228 -5.56 6.41 -11.19
CA ASP A 228 -5.25 7.64 -11.93
C ASP A 228 -4.75 7.37 -13.36
N ARG A 229 -3.89 6.36 -13.54
CA ARG A 229 -3.09 6.14 -14.76
C ARG A 229 -3.21 4.75 -15.38
N GLY A 230 -3.78 3.77 -14.67
CA GLY A 230 -3.97 2.40 -15.14
C GLY A 230 -2.74 1.50 -14.92
N ILE A 231 -2.92 0.21 -15.24
CA ILE A 231 -1.96 -0.86 -14.91
C ILE A 231 -0.57 -0.65 -15.53
N GLY A 232 -0.49 -0.05 -16.72
CA GLY A 232 0.80 0.24 -17.37
C GLY A 232 1.70 1.14 -16.53
N ALA A 233 1.13 2.15 -15.86
CA ALA A 233 1.90 3.02 -14.96
C ALA A 233 2.35 2.27 -13.70
N CYS A 234 1.50 1.39 -13.15
CA CYS A 234 1.86 0.51 -12.04
C CYS A 234 3.04 -0.40 -12.39
N ARG A 235 3.03 -1.02 -13.58
CA ARG A 235 4.14 -1.87 -14.07
C ARG A 235 5.45 -1.10 -14.15
N SER A 236 5.44 0.08 -14.77
CA SER A 236 6.64 0.92 -14.87
C SER A 236 7.15 1.39 -13.50
N PHE A 237 6.24 1.74 -12.59
CA PHE A 237 6.59 2.14 -11.23
C PHE A 237 7.23 1.00 -10.45
N VAL A 238 6.56 -0.16 -10.38
CA VAL A 238 7.06 -1.32 -9.62
C VAL A 238 8.38 -1.82 -10.20
N ARG A 239 8.51 -1.93 -11.53
CA ARG A 239 9.78 -2.37 -12.17
C ARG A 239 10.96 -1.49 -11.74
N ARG A 240 10.80 -0.17 -11.79
CA ARG A 240 11.81 0.79 -11.31
C ARG A 240 12.11 0.61 -9.81
N VAL A 241 11.09 0.42 -8.97
CA VAL A 241 11.30 0.19 -7.53
C VAL A 241 12.01 -1.14 -7.28
N VAL A 242 11.69 -2.18 -8.03
CA VAL A 242 12.34 -3.49 -7.93
C VAL A 242 13.82 -3.40 -8.30
N GLU A 243 14.14 -2.66 -9.37
CA GLU A 243 15.51 -2.47 -9.85
C GLU A 243 16.35 -1.57 -8.93
N ASP A 244 15.76 -0.50 -8.36
CA ASP A 244 16.49 0.49 -7.56
C ASP A 244 16.50 0.19 -6.04
N ALA A 245 15.41 -0.39 -5.51
CA ALA A 245 15.09 -0.35 -4.09
C ALA A 245 14.95 -1.71 -3.41
N TRP A 246 14.69 -2.79 -4.16
CA TRP A 246 14.53 -4.13 -3.59
C TRP A 246 15.87 -4.77 -3.19
N PRO A 247 15.89 -5.67 -2.19
CA PRO A 247 17.05 -6.54 -1.91
C PRO A 247 17.54 -7.34 -3.12
N ASP A 248 18.83 -7.71 -3.07
CA ASP A 248 19.49 -8.52 -4.08
C ASP A 248 18.69 -9.80 -4.36
N THR A 249 18.51 -10.11 -5.63
CA THR A 249 17.84 -11.32 -6.09
C THR A 249 18.41 -12.60 -5.50
N ASN A 250 19.72 -12.67 -5.28
CA ASN A 250 20.34 -13.84 -4.65
C ASN A 250 19.86 -14.04 -3.20
N GLU A 251 19.58 -12.95 -2.48
CA GLU A 251 19.03 -13.00 -1.13
C GLU A 251 17.56 -13.44 -1.13
N LEU A 252 16.80 -13.03 -2.15
CA LEU A 252 15.39 -13.43 -2.32
C LEU A 252 15.25 -14.93 -2.61
N MET A 253 16.17 -15.51 -3.38
CA MET A 253 16.18 -16.95 -3.71
C MET A 253 16.50 -17.85 -2.50
N ARG A 254 17.18 -17.34 -1.46
CA ARG A 254 17.55 -18.16 -0.29
C ARG A 254 16.31 -18.64 0.48
N ASN A 255 15.95 -19.91 0.43
CA ASN A 255 14.82 -20.41 1.21
C ASN A 255 15.17 -20.48 2.70
N THR A 256 14.72 -19.48 3.47
CA THR A 256 14.95 -19.39 4.92
C THR A 256 13.93 -20.18 5.73
N ASN A 257 13.01 -20.91 5.11
CA ASN A 257 12.03 -21.74 5.78
C ASN A 257 12.62 -23.11 6.12
N TYR A 258 13.69 -23.11 6.91
CA TYR A 258 14.47 -24.29 7.23
C TYR A 258 13.67 -25.32 8.03
N LYS A 259 12.70 -24.88 8.84
CA LYS A 259 11.81 -25.82 9.55
C LYS A 259 10.98 -26.68 8.60
N GLN A 260 10.33 -26.06 7.62
CA GLN A 260 9.51 -26.83 6.67
C GLN A 260 10.37 -27.72 5.78
N GLN A 261 11.55 -27.22 5.37
CA GLN A 261 12.52 -28.02 4.62
C GLN A 261 12.98 -29.25 5.44
N LEU A 262 13.30 -29.07 6.72
CA LEU A 262 13.71 -30.17 7.60
C LEU A 262 12.59 -31.19 7.80
N VAL A 263 11.35 -30.75 8.04
CA VAL A 263 10.20 -31.65 8.18
C VAL A 263 10.03 -32.50 6.92
N ARG A 264 10.13 -31.89 5.74
CA ARG A 264 10.06 -32.60 4.46
C ARG A 264 11.20 -33.60 4.32
N MET A 265 12.44 -33.19 4.57
CA MET A 265 13.62 -34.04 4.47
C MET A 265 13.56 -35.24 5.42
N CYS A 266 13.23 -35.02 6.70
CA CYS A 266 13.10 -36.12 7.67
C CYS A 266 11.99 -37.11 7.29
N ARG A 267 10.87 -36.63 6.72
CA ARG A 267 9.81 -37.51 6.22
C ARG A 267 10.28 -38.31 5.01
N ASP A 268 10.91 -37.66 4.04
CA ASP A 268 11.35 -38.27 2.78
C ASP A 268 12.49 -39.29 3.03
N GLN A 269 13.32 -39.09 4.06
CA GLN A 269 14.40 -40.00 4.47
C GLN A 269 14.01 -41.00 5.58
N GLY A 270 12.75 -41.03 6.01
CA GLY A 270 12.27 -42.01 7.00
C GLY A 270 12.67 -41.75 8.47
N PHE A 271 13.23 -40.58 8.80
CA PHE A 271 13.58 -40.20 10.18
C PHE A 271 12.39 -39.82 11.07
N GLY A 272 11.17 -39.78 10.50
CA GLY A 272 9.96 -39.32 11.18
C GLY A 272 9.91 -37.79 11.36
N SER A 273 8.99 -37.30 12.18
CA SER A 273 8.85 -35.85 12.40
C SER A 273 9.94 -35.29 13.32
N PRO A 274 10.66 -34.22 12.93
CA PRO A 274 11.68 -33.60 13.78
C PRO A 274 11.05 -32.99 15.03
N ARG A 275 11.74 -33.11 16.17
CA ARG A 275 11.31 -32.60 17.47
C ARG A 275 12.22 -31.45 17.92
N PHE A 276 11.62 -30.32 18.22
CA PHE A 276 12.32 -29.14 18.74
C PHE A 276 12.19 -29.11 20.27
N ARG A 277 13.31 -28.94 20.96
CA ARG A 277 13.36 -28.81 22.42
C ARG A 277 14.11 -27.56 22.82
N THR A 278 13.49 -26.69 23.60
CA THR A 278 14.19 -25.56 24.22
C THR A 278 15.09 -26.07 25.33
N VAL A 279 16.39 -25.82 25.21
CA VAL A 279 17.42 -26.39 26.09
C VAL A 279 17.88 -25.39 27.13
N ARG A 280 17.93 -24.10 26.77
CA ARG A 280 18.42 -23.07 27.67
C ARG A 280 17.84 -21.70 27.34
N LYS A 281 17.37 -20.98 28.35
CA LYS A 281 17.20 -19.53 28.29
C LYS A 281 18.49 -18.90 28.81
N LEU A 282 19.25 -18.26 27.95
CA LEU A 282 20.47 -17.55 28.31
C LEU A 282 20.09 -16.21 28.93
N PRO A 283 20.46 -15.94 30.20
CA PRO A 283 20.14 -14.68 30.85
C PRO A 283 20.82 -13.51 30.13
N GLN A 284 20.20 -12.34 30.25
CA GLN A 284 20.76 -11.09 29.72
C GLN A 284 22.15 -10.86 30.33
N ARG A 285 23.16 -10.76 29.46
CA ARG A 285 24.55 -10.46 29.85
C ARG A 285 24.88 -9.03 29.44
N GLY A 286 24.86 -8.10 30.41
CA GLY A 286 25.07 -6.68 30.17
C GLY A 286 23.95 -6.04 29.34
N LYS A 287 24.31 -5.31 28.28
CA LYS A 287 23.35 -4.64 27.37
C LYS A 287 22.74 -5.57 26.30
N LYS A 288 23.15 -6.85 26.21
CA LYS A 288 22.63 -7.77 25.19
C LYS A 288 21.27 -8.35 25.61
N PRO A 289 20.29 -8.42 24.71
CA PRO A 289 19.00 -9.03 25.00
C PRO A 289 19.14 -10.54 25.36
N PRO A 290 18.21 -11.09 26.16
CA PRO A 290 18.21 -12.52 26.48
C PRO A 290 18.03 -13.38 25.22
N GLN A 291 18.62 -14.58 25.23
CA GLN A 291 18.58 -15.51 24.10
C GLN A 291 17.98 -16.85 24.52
N VAL A 292 17.45 -17.59 23.56
CA VAL A 292 16.90 -18.94 23.72
C VAL A 292 17.69 -19.88 22.83
N SER A 293 18.15 -20.99 23.40
CA SER A 293 18.83 -22.07 22.69
C SER A 293 17.87 -23.25 22.51
N VAL A 294 17.77 -23.73 21.28
CA VAL A 294 16.90 -24.83 20.87
C VAL A 294 17.74 -25.90 20.17
N GLU A 295 17.48 -27.16 20.48
CA GLU A 295 18.02 -28.32 19.77
C GLU A 295 16.90 -29.00 18.97
N VAL A 296 17.26 -29.52 17.81
CA VAL A 296 16.36 -30.32 16.98
C VAL A 296 16.89 -31.75 16.85
N SER A 297 16.00 -32.72 17.07
CA SER A 297 16.28 -34.15 16.92
C SER A 297 15.34 -34.83 15.93
N ALA A 298 15.84 -35.84 15.24
CA ALA A 298 15.07 -36.71 14.36
C ALA A 298 15.54 -38.16 14.57
N GLY A 299 14.65 -39.16 14.51
CA GLY A 299 15.01 -40.56 14.79
C GLY A 299 15.69 -40.82 16.17
N GLY A 300 15.52 -39.92 17.14
CA GLY A 300 16.19 -40.01 18.46
C GLY A 300 17.56 -39.33 18.56
N THR A 301 18.15 -38.89 17.45
CA THR A 301 19.47 -38.24 17.39
C THR A 301 19.33 -36.73 17.21
N VAL A 302 20.19 -35.95 17.86
CA VAL A 302 20.23 -34.48 17.72
C VAL A 302 21.07 -34.12 16.50
N TYR A 303 20.50 -33.34 15.58
CA TYR A 303 21.16 -32.95 14.31
C TYR A 303 21.49 -31.47 14.22
N GLY A 304 20.90 -30.62 15.07
CA GLY A 304 21.15 -29.19 15.01
C GLY A 304 20.81 -28.45 16.30
N LYS A 305 21.46 -27.31 16.46
CA LYS A 305 21.27 -26.39 17.60
C LYS A 305 21.32 -24.96 17.12
N GLY A 306 20.35 -24.15 17.55
CA GLY A 306 20.23 -22.74 17.20
C GLY A 306 20.06 -21.88 18.44
N THR A 307 20.53 -20.63 18.40
CA THR A 307 20.46 -19.70 19.53
C THR A 307 20.08 -18.30 19.06
N ALA A 308 18.84 -17.89 19.36
CA ALA A 308 18.31 -16.61 18.89
C ALA A 308 17.52 -15.85 19.97
N LEU A 309 17.04 -14.66 19.62
CA LEU A 309 16.27 -13.79 20.52
C LEU A 309 14.87 -14.35 20.83
N THR A 310 14.30 -15.13 19.91
CA THR A 310 12.98 -15.74 20.07
C THR A 310 13.08 -17.26 19.87
N PRO A 311 12.21 -18.05 20.51
CA PRO A 311 12.17 -19.50 20.28
C PRO A 311 11.99 -19.86 18.81
N SER A 312 11.13 -19.13 18.10
CA SER A 312 10.86 -19.40 16.69
C SER A 312 12.10 -19.20 15.80
N LEU A 313 12.89 -18.14 16.03
CA LEU A 313 14.14 -17.92 15.31
C LEU A 313 15.19 -18.98 15.67
N ALA A 314 15.29 -19.34 16.95
CA ALA A 314 16.25 -20.34 17.42
C ALA A 314 15.95 -21.72 16.85
N GLU A 315 14.67 -22.08 16.73
CA GLU A 315 14.22 -23.29 16.04
C GLU A 315 14.59 -23.26 14.55
N ASN A 316 14.48 -22.11 13.88
CA ASN A 316 14.81 -22.02 12.45
C ASN A 316 16.32 -22.17 12.20
N GLU A 317 17.15 -21.57 13.05
CA GLU A 317 18.61 -21.74 13.04
C GLU A 317 19.01 -23.18 13.38
N ALA A 318 18.34 -23.81 14.37
CA ALA A 318 18.56 -25.23 14.67
C ALA A 318 18.22 -26.12 13.46
N ALA A 319 17.15 -25.79 12.72
CA ALA A 319 16.76 -26.51 11.52
C ALA A 319 17.73 -26.32 10.35
N GLU A 320 18.32 -25.13 10.19
CA GLU A 320 19.36 -24.86 9.20
C GLU A 320 20.59 -25.75 9.44
N VAL A 321 21.08 -25.79 10.68
CA VAL A 321 22.21 -26.64 11.07
C VAL A 321 21.87 -28.12 10.85
N ALA A 322 20.66 -28.55 11.21
CA ALA A 322 20.25 -29.95 11.01
C ALA A 322 20.15 -30.36 9.53
N LEU A 323 19.65 -29.47 8.67
CA LEU A 323 19.62 -29.70 7.22
C LEU A 323 21.02 -29.88 6.66
N ALA A 324 21.97 -29.02 7.05
CA ALA A 324 23.36 -29.14 6.64
C ALA A 324 23.95 -30.49 7.07
N THR A 325 23.85 -30.83 8.35
CA THR A 325 24.35 -32.10 8.91
C THR A 325 23.75 -33.33 8.21
N LEU A 326 22.44 -33.34 7.97
CA LEU A 326 21.76 -34.46 7.31
C LEU A 326 22.14 -34.57 5.83
N SER A 327 22.39 -33.45 5.15
CA SER A 327 22.81 -33.47 3.74
C SER A 327 24.24 -33.98 3.57
N ASP A 328 25.17 -33.62 4.47
CA ASP A 328 26.54 -34.12 4.46
C ASP A 328 26.60 -35.63 4.73
N SER A 329 25.79 -36.13 5.68
CA SER A 329 25.77 -37.56 6.05
C SER A 329 25.25 -38.50 4.95
N GLY A 330 24.49 -37.99 3.98
CA GLY A 330 24.01 -38.77 2.83
C GLY A 330 24.99 -38.84 1.67
N SER A 331 26.05 -38.01 1.66
CA SER A 331 27.07 -38.00 0.60
C SER A 331 28.23 -38.97 0.86
N SER A 332 28.37 -39.47 2.09
CA SER A 332 29.48 -40.34 2.50
C SER A 332 29.18 -41.84 2.44
N SER A 333 28.00 -42.26 1.97
CA SER A 333 27.58 -43.68 1.95
C SER A 333 27.64 -44.36 0.57
N ASP A 334 28.03 -43.66 -0.49
CA ASP A 334 27.95 -44.19 -1.87
C ASP A 334 29.32 -44.54 -2.50
N GLU A 335 30.45 -44.46 -1.79
CA GLU A 335 31.79 -44.71 -2.37
C GLU A 335 32.52 -45.99 -1.89
N ASP A 336 31.93 -46.86 -1.06
CA ASP A 336 32.68 -47.98 -0.44
C ASP A 336 32.15 -49.41 -0.75
N GLU A 337 31.59 -49.64 -1.94
CA GLU A 337 31.43 -51.00 -2.49
C GLU A 337 31.96 -51.07 -3.93
N GLY A 338 33.26 -51.30 -4.10
CA GLY A 338 33.78 -51.44 -5.45
C GLY A 338 35.27 -51.70 -5.66
N ALA A 339 35.97 -52.49 -4.83
CA ALA A 339 37.23 -53.10 -5.27
C ALA A 339 37.69 -54.30 -4.43
N GLY A 340 37.71 -55.49 -5.05
CA GLY A 340 38.81 -56.43 -4.83
C GLY A 340 38.50 -57.75 -4.15
N ARG A 341 37.78 -58.66 -4.81
CA ARG A 341 38.12 -60.10 -4.75
C ARG A 341 38.03 -60.72 -6.14
N SER A 342 39.20 -60.92 -6.73
CA SER A 342 39.45 -61.84 -7.84
C SER A 342 39.54 -63.26 -7.32
N ASP A 343 38.71 -64.17 -7.84
CA ASP A 343 39.20 -65.42 -8.41
C ASP A 343 38.14 -66.10 -9.30
N PRO A 344 38.54 -66.76 -10.40
CA PRO A 344 37.62 -67.24 -11.42
C PRO A 344 37.34 -68.75 -11.33
N SER A 345 36.31 -69.15 -12.09
CA SER A 345 36.06 -70.46 -12.73
C SER A 345 34.93 -71.35 -12.21
N SER A 346 33.83 -71.28 -12.97
CA SER A 346 33.06 -72.39 -13.58
C SER A 346 32.09 -73.24 -12.75
N PRO A 347 30.83 -73.45 -13.21
CA PRO A 347 29.87 -74.36 -12.61
C PRO A 347 29.86 -75.75 -13.31
N SER A 348 29.68 -76.82 -12.54
CA SER A 348 29.26 -78.13 -13.06
C SER A 348 28.12 -78.73 -12.23
N SER A 349 26.99 -78.92 -12.92
CA SER A 349 26.03 -80.03 -12.83
C SER A 349 25.35 -80.43 -11.51
N GLY A 350 24.02 -80.50 -11.56
CA GLY A 350 23.19 -81.48 -10.84
C GLY A 350 21.90 -80.87 -10.26
N THR A 351 20.73 -81.03 -10.88
CA THR A 351 19.61 -81.94 -10.47
C THR A 351 19.25 -81.83 -8.97
N THR A 352 18.02 -81.56 -8.51
CA THR A 352 16.65 -81.98 -8.90
C THR A 352 15.60 -81.07 -8.25
N ASP A 353 14.38 -81.15 -8.78
CA ASP A 353 13.05 -80.73 -8.31
C ASP A 353 12.82 -80.53 -6.80
N GLU A 354 12.02 -79.51 -6.43
CA GLU A 354 10.71 -79.67 -5.76
C GLU A 354 9.98 -78.30 -5.51
N GLU A 355 8.70 -78.28 -5.91
CA GLU A 355 7.48 -77.59 -5.40
C GLU A 355 7.51 -76.13 -4.84
N TYR A 356 6.74 -75.16 -5.38
CA TYR A 356 5.27 -74.91 -5.24
C TYR A 356 4.87 -74.55 -3.78
N ARG A 357 4.13 -73.49 -3.39
CA ARG A 357 3.46 -72.30 -3.95
C ARG A 357 3.29 -71.29 -2.77
N PRO A 358 2.92 -70.02 -3.05
CA PRO A 358 2.76 -68.98 -2.03
C PRO A 358 1.36 -68.93 -1.41
N ILE A 359 1.28 -68.39 -0.18
CA ILE A 359 0.14 -67.62 0.34
C ILE A 359 0.68 -66.27 0.81
#